data_AF-A0A9D2T123-F1
#
_entry.id   AF-A0A9D2T123-F1
#
_cell.length_a   1.000
_cell.length_b   1.000
_cell.length_c   1.000
_cell.angle_alpha   90.00
_cell.angle_beta   90.00
_cell.angle_gamma   90.00
#
_symmetry.space_group_name_H-M   'P 1'
#
loop_
_entity.id
_entity.type
_entity.pdbx_description
1 polymer ?
#
loop_
_entity_poly.entity_id
_entity_poly.type
_entity_poly.pdbx_seq_one_letter_code
_entity_poly.pdbx_strand_id
1 'polypeptide(L)' 'MKKVIKQDDLICGNCAYFCQHYRKTSKGFTAVGCGHCVFPRIKQRVRDQTCLHWRPRNSP' A
#
# COMPACT_ATOMS: atom_id res chain seq x y z
N MET A 1 -10.30 20.21 14.17
CA MET A 1 -9.87 20.53 12.79
C MET A 1 -10.03 19.27 11.94
N LYS A 2 -10.89 19.28 10.91
CA LYS A 2 -11.12 18.09 10.05
C LYS A 2 -9.99 18.01 9.02
N LYS A 3 -9.15 16.97 9.09
CA LYS A 3 -8.06 16.74 8.14
C LYS A 3 -8.68 16.33 6.80
N VAL A 4 -8.59 17.18 5.78
CA VAL A 4 -9.00 16.86 4.42
C VAL A 4 -7.98 15.87 3.87
N ILE A 5 -8.33 14.59 3.80
CA ILE A 5 -7.50 13.57 3.15
C ILE A 5 -7.69 13.76 1.65
N LYS A 6 -6.63 14.11 0.91
CA LYS A 6 -6.70 14.21 -0.55
C LYS A 6 -6.82 12.80 -1.13
N GLN A 7 -7.50 12.66 -2.25
CA GLN A 7 -7.73 11.36 -2.87
C GLN A 7 -6.41 10.65 -3.25
N ASP A 8 -5.38 11.43 -3.57
CA ASP A 8 -4.00 10.96 -3.79
C ASP A 8 -3.32 10.36 -2.54
N ASP A 9 -3.81 10.66 -1.33
CA ASP A 9 -3.32 10.04 -0.09
C ASP A 9 -3.92 8.64 0.14
N LEU A 10 -5.01 8.30 -0.56
CA LEU A 10 -5.76 7.04 -0.43
C LEU A 10 -5.24 5.90 -1.32
N ILE A 11 -3.97 5.95 -1.70
CA ILE A 11 -3.32 4.89 -2.47
C ILE A 11 -2.92 3.71 -1.59
N CYS A 12 -2.90 2.51 -2.17
CA CYS A 12 -2.50 1.26 -1.53
C CYS A 12 -1.11 1.38 -0.90
N GLY A 13 -0.17 2.08 -1.52
CA GLY A 13 1.17 2.31 -0.95
C GLY A 13 1.15 2.88 0.48
N ASN A 14 0.13 3.67 0.81
CA ASN A 14 -0.06 4.28 2.13
C ASN A 14 -1.10 3.54 3.00
N CYS A 15 -1.68 2.46 2.48
CA CYS A 15 -2.67 1.65 3.17
C CYS A 15 -2.01 0.72 4.19
N ALA A 16 -2.59 0.60 5.39
CA ALA A 16 -2.21 -0.34 6.44
C ALA A 16 -2.27 -1.81 5.96
N TYR A 17 -3.18 -2.10 5.03
CA TYR A 17 -3.40 -3.46 4.53
C TYR A 17 -2.59 -3.82 3.29
N PHE A 18 -1.83 -2.90 2.70
CA PHE A 18 -1.01 -3.22 1.54
C PHE A 18 0.32 -3.85 1.97
N CYS A 19 0.76 -4.89 1.27
CA CYS A 19 2.05 -5.52 1.45
C CYS A 19 2.81 -5.44 0.13
N GLN A 20 3.78 -4.54 0.08
CA GLN A 20 4.73 -4.39 -1.03
C GLN A 20 5.59 -5.65 -1.13
N HIS A 21 5.72 -6.22 -2.32
CA HIS A 21 6.69 -7.29 -2.55
C HIS A 21 8.07 -6.70 -2.76
N TYR A 22 9.08 -7.43 -2.30
CA TYR A 22 10.48 -7.08 -2.48
C TYR A 22 11.24 -8.28 -3.02
N ARG A 23 12.19 -8.03 -3.91
CA ARG A 23 13.18 -9.02 -4.33
C ARG A 23 14.47 -8.78 -3.56
N LYS A 24 15.08 -9.86 -3.06
CA LYS A 24 16.42 -9.82 -2.46
C LYS A 24 17.48 -9.79 -3.56
N THR A 25 18.42 -8.86 -3.46
CA THR A 25 19.60 -8.71 -4.30
C THR A 25 20.85 -8.75 -3.42
N SER A 26 22.04 -8.76 -4.02
CA SER A 26 23.31 -8.64 -3.27
C SER A 26 23.42 -7.33 -2.50
N LYS A 27 22.68 -6.29 -2.91
CA LYS A 27 22.70 -4.95 -2.30
C LYS A 27 21.54 -4.70 -1.34
N GLY A 28 20.73 -5.72 -1.03
CA GLY A 28 19.58 -5.63 -0.14
C GLY A 28 18.25 -5.90 -0.84
N PHE A 29 17.16 -5.32 -0.34
CA PHE A 29 15.81 -5.54 -0.85
C PHE A 29 15.37 -4.40 -1.76
N THR A 30 14.85 -4.76 -2.93
CA THR A 30 14.33 -3.79 -3.91
C THR A 30 12.85 -4.05 -4.12
N ALA A 31 12.04 -2.99 -4.04
CA ALA A 31 10.61 -3.08 -4.30
C ALA A 31 10.36 -3.53 -5.74
N VAL A 32 9.47 -4.49 -5.93
CA VAL A 32 9.01 -4.89 -7.27
C VAL A 32 7.72 -4.16 -7.62
N GLY A 33 7.36 -4.10 -8.90
CA GLY A 33 6.16 -3.40 -9.38
C GLY A 33 4.82 -4.03 -8.95
N CYS A 34 4.80 -4.89 -7.93
CA CYS A 34 3.61 -5.57 -7.44
C CYS A 34 3.63 -5.75 -5.92
N GLY A 35 2.45 -6.00 -5.37
CA GLY A 35 2.20 -6.35 -3.99
C GLY A 35 0.81 -6.94 -3.87
N HIS A 36 0.28 -6.95 -2.66
CA HIS A 36 -1.07 -7.46 -2.39
C HIS A 36 -1.73 -6.72 -1.24
N CYS A 37 -3.06 -6.73 -1.18
CA CYS A 37 -3.79 -6.30 0.00
C CYS A 37 -4.09 -7.52 0.88
N VAL A 38 -3.65 -7.52 2.13
CA VAL A 38 -3.96 -8.60 3.08
C VAL A 38 -5.44 -8.63 3.44
N PHE A 39 -6.11 -7.49 3.33
CA PHE A 39 -7.56 -7.34 3.45
C PHE A 39 -8.10 -6.58 2.22
N PRO A 40 -9.03 -7.14 1.43
CA PRO A 40 -9.76 -8.41 1.61
C PRO A 40 -9.07 -9.62 0.95
N ARG A 41 -7.73 -9.73 1.04
CA ARG A 41 -6.91 -10.79 0.42
C ARG A 41 -6.79 -10.71 -1.11
N ILE A 42 -6.71 -9.50 -1.66
CA ILE A 42 -6.48 -9.27 -3.09
C ILE A 42 -5.00 -9.52 -3.41
N LYS A 43 -4.70 -10.58 -4.17
CA LYS A 43 -3.33 -11.04 -4.45
C LYS A 43 -2.55 -10.18 -5.43
N GLN A 44 -3.20 -9.56 -6.40
CA GLN A 44 -2.56 -8.70 -7.40
C GLN A 44 -2.95 -7.25 -7.16
N ARG A 45 -2.00 -6.44 -6.67
CA ARG A 45 -2.15 -4.99 -6.51
C ARG A 45 -0.85 -4.28 -6.82
N VAL A 46 -0.96 -3.02 -7.22
CA VAL A 46 0.18 -2.11 -7.31
C VAL A 46 0.01 -0.94 -6.35
N ARG A 47 1.13 -0.31 -5.97
CA ARG A 47 1.18 0.74 -4.95
C ARG A 47 0.28 1.95 -5.24
N ASP A 48 0.14 2.32 -6.51
CA ASP A 48 -0.56 3.56 -6.91
C ASP A 48 -2.06 3.35 -7.14
N GLN A 49 -2.56 2.12 -7.00
CA GLN A 49 -3.99 1.86 -7.02
C GLN A 49 -4.64 2.27 -5.70
N THR A 50 -5.93 2.60 -5.74
CA THR A 50 -6.75 2.81 -4.55
C THR A 50 -7.49 1.53 -4.17
N CYS A 51 -7.89 1.40 -2.90
CA CYS A 51 -8.74 0.30 -2.44
C CYS A 51 -9.90 0.79 -1.57
N LEU A 52 -11.05 0.11 -1.66
CA LEU A 52 -12.27 0.48 -0.90
C LEU A 52 -12.10 0.28 0.62
N HIS A 53 -11.19 -0.60 1.02
CA HIS A 53 -10.89 -0.89 2.43
C HIS A 53 -9.65 -0.14 2.91
N TRP A 54 -9.30 0.96 2.27
CA TRP A 54 -8.11 1.73 2.63
C TRP A 54 -8.16 2.17 4.09
N ARG A 55 -7.03 2.04 4.78
CA ARG A 55 -6.81 2.59 6.11
C ARG A 55 -5.42 3.20 6.18
N PRO A 56 -5.22 4.32 6.89
CA PRO A 56 -3.90 4.91 7.03
C PRO A 56 -2.96 3.93 7.76
N ARG A 57 -1.76 3.69 7.22
CA ARG A 57 -0.74 2.85 7.88
C ARG A 57 -0.27 3.43 9.22
N ASN A 58 -0.18 4.75 9.29
CA ASN A 58 0.13 5.48 10.50
C ASN A 58 -1.11 6.28 10.89
N SER A 59 -2.01 5.69 11.67
CA SER A 59 -2.91 6.51 12.48
C SER A 59 -2.08 7.12 13.62
N PRO A 60 -2.25 8.41 13.97
CA PRO A 60 -1.63 8.98 15.17
C PRO A 60 -2.03 8.22 16.43
#